data_AF-A0A7X7BSH0-F1
#
_entry.id   AF-A0A7X7BSH0-F1
#
_cell.length_a   1.000
_cell.length_b   1.000
_cell.length_c   1.000
_cell.angle_alpha   90.00
_cell.angle_beta   90.00
_cell.angle_gamma   90.00
#
_symmetry.space_group_name_H-M   'P 1'
#
loop_
_entity.id
_entity.type
_entity.pdbx_description
1 polymer ?
#
loop_
_entity_poly.entity_id
_entity_poly.type
_entity_poly.pdbx_seq_one_letter_code
_entity_poly.pdbx_strand_id
1 'polypeptide(L)'
;GFPSVGKSTLLSVTTKAKPKIAAYQFTTLTPNLGMVILPDGRDFSMADLPGLIEGASQGVGLGIQFLRHVERTKVILHLVSMDPNNGRKAIDDYHTIRKELQNYETDLSKKRELIVASQMDIPSAEDKLKEFKEALQKEGNDEPVYEISSVTHQGVSKLMSDTANLVAEVEEERAQEEPKTVGKTKEYKYKAPQKNEFTVERVGEHEFVVKGEQLERLVQMTNLDHQDGIMRLARRLKRLGVDDALREKGAVNGDDVAIGKFVFEFVQ
;
A
#
# COMPACT_ATOMS: atom_id res chain seq x y z
N GLY A 1 13.25 -7.82 -14.15
CA GLY A 1 13.91 -8.10 -15.44
C GLY A 1 14.91 -7.01 -15.78
N PHE A 2 16.05 -7.39 -16.35
CA PHE A 2 17.16 -6.50 -16.71
C PHE A 2 16.77 -5.33 -17.64
N PRO A 3 17.62 -4.30 -17.79
CA PRO A 3 17.44 -3.30 -18.84
C PRO A 3 17.35 -3.96 -20.22
N SER A 4 16.60 -3.35 -21.13
CA SER A 4 16.46 -3.78 -22.53
C SER A 4 15.82 -5.16 -22.79
N VAL A 5 15.30 -5.86 -21.77
CA VAL A 5 14.53 -7.13 -21.96
C VAL A 5 13.12 -6.94 -22.52
N GLY A 6 12.77 -5.72 -22.97
CA GLY A 6 11.45 -5.45 -23.57
C GLY A 6 10.31 -5.13 -22.59
N LYS A 7 10.61 -4.75 -21.33
CA LYS A 7 9.58 -4.34 -20.34
C LYS A 7 8.68 -3.20 -20.83
N SER A 8 9.29 -2.09 -21.22
CA SER A 8 8.54 -0.91 -21.69
C SER A 8 7.84 -1.19 -23.02
N THR A 9 8.41 -2.04 -23.88
CA THR A 9 7.78 -2.51 -25.12
C THR A 9 6.53 -3.35 -24.83
N LEU A 10 6.61 -4.30 -23.89
CA LEU A 10 5.46 -5.10 -23.47
C LEU A 10 4.34 -4.21 -22.93
N LEU A 11 4.70 -3.23 -22.08
CA LEU A 11 3.75 -2.26 -21.56
C LEU A 11 3.10 -1.43 -22.68
N SER A 12 3.86 -0.95 -23.66
CA SER A 12 3.30 -0.14 -24.74
C SER A 12 2.35 -0.92 -25.65
N VAL A 13 2.63 -2.21 -25.92
CA VAL A 13 1.80 -3.00 -26.84
C VAL A 13 0.53 -3.57 -26.20
N THR A 14 0.51 -3.69 -24.87
CA THR A 14 -0.62 -4.27 -24.11
C THR A 14 -1.60 -3.22 -23.61
N THR A 15 -1.24 -1.94 -23.62
CA THR A 15 -2.05 -0.86 -23.03
C THR A 15 -2.75 -0.05 -24.11
N LYS A 16 -4.08 0.08 -24.02
CA LYS A 16 -4.91 0.81 -25.01
C LYS A 16 -4.81 2.32 -24.87
N ALA A 17 -4.45 2.81 -23.69
CA ALA A 17 -4.16 4.22 -23.44
C ALA A 17 -2.65 4.42 -23.50
N LYS A 18 -2.17 5.46 -24.20
CA LYS A 18 -0.77 5.91 -24.06
C LYS A 18 -0.43 5.89 -22.57
N PRO A 19 0.69 5.26 -22.15
CA PRO A 19 1.05 5.19 -20.74
C PRO A 19 0.91 6.59 -20.16
N LYS A 20 -0.05 6.77 -19.23
CA LYS A 20 -0.17 8.05 -18.57
C LYS A 20 1.06 8.12 -17.70
N ILE A 21 1.97 9.03 -18.04
CA ILE A 21 3.08 9.43 -17.17
C ILE A 21 2.39 9.90 -15.90
N ALA A 22 2.30 9.01 -14.90
CA ALA A 22 1.60 9.27 -13.67
C ALA A 22 2.52 10.14 -12.82
N ALA A 23 2.64 11.41 -13.21
CA ALA A 23 3.41 12.43 -12.50
C ALA A 23 2.67 12.74 -11.20
N TYR A 24 2.78 11.84 -10.22
CA TYR A 24 2.49 12.18 -8.84
C TYR A 24 3.47 13.29 -8.46
N GLN A 25 2.97 14.37 -7.87
CA GLN A 25 3.74 15.59 -7.52
C GLN A 25 4.97 15.33 -6.60
N PHE A 26 5.24 14.07 -6.25
CA PHE A 26 6.16 13.65 -5.20
C PHE A 26 7.05 12.46 -5.61
N THR A 27 7.07 12.05 -6.88
CA THR A 27 7.98 11.00 -7.40
C THR A 27 9.10 11.63 -8.23
N THR A 28 10.36 11.27 -7.98
CA THR A 28 11.52 11.75 -8.76
C THR A 28 11.69 11.01 -10.09
N LEU A 29 11.18 9.77 -10.17
CA LEU A 29 11.10 8.96 -11.38
C LEU A 29 9.66 8.50 -11.56
N THR A 30 9.05 8.87 -12.69
CA THR A 30 7.67 8.54 -12.98
C THR A 30 7.58 7.12 -13.53
N PRO A 31 6.93 6.16 -12.85
CA PRO A 31 6.75 4.83 -13.43
C PRO A 31 5.89 4.91 -14.69
N ASN A 32 6.26 4.12 -15.69
CA ASN A 32 5.40 3.91 -16.85
C ASN A 32 4.27 2.98 -16.41
N LEU A 33 3.05 3.52 -16.32
CA LEU A 33 1.83 2.80 -15.94
C LEU A 33 0.88 2.79 -17.14
N GLY A 34 0.22 1.68 -17.38
CA GLY A 34 -0.89 1.61 -18.33
C GLY A 34 -1.96 0.62 -17.92
N MET A 35 -3.17 0.84 -18.44
CA MET A 35 -4.31 -0.05 -18.25
C MET A 35 -4.35 -1.06 -19.39
N VAL A 36 -4.37 -2.34 -19.02
CA VAL A 36 -4.60 -3.46 -19.94
C VAL A 36 -6.09 -3.77 -19.91
N ILE A 37 -6.71 -3.85 -21.09
CA ILE A 37 -8.14 -4.16 -21.24
C ILE A 37 -8.24 -5.39 -22.13
N LEU A 38 -8.73 -6.50 -21.57
CA LEU A 38 -8.88 -7.77 -22.25
C LEU A 38 -10.14 -7.76 -23.14
N PRO A 39 -10.21 -8.64 -24.16
CA PRO A 39 -11.38 -8.77 -25.02
C PRO A 39 -12.66 -9.17 -24.28
N ASP A 40 -12.53 -9.87 -23.15
CA ASP A 40 -13.64 -10.34 -22.30
C ASP A 40 -14.17 -9.25 -21.34
N GLY A 41 -13.62 -8.03 -21.41
CA GLY A 41 -14.06 -6.89 -20.61
C GLY A 41 -13.33 -6.74 -19.27
N ARG A 42 -12.48 -7.69 -18.87
CA ARG A 42 -11.64 -7.54 -17.68
C ARG A 42 -10.53 -6.54 -17.92
N ASP A 43 -10.11 -5.84 -16.86
CA ASP A 43 -9.00 -4.92 -16.91
C ASP A 43 -8.08 -5.05 -15.70
N PHE A 44 -6.85 -4.59 -15.86
CA PHE A 44 -5.91 -4.44 -14.76
C PHE A 44 -4.87 -3.37 -15.08
N SER A 45 -4.28 -2.79 -14.03
CA SER A 45 -3.16 -1.85 -14.16
C SER A 45 -1.83 -2.60 -14.23
N MET A 46 -1.00 -2.26 -15.21
CA MET A 46 0.36 -2.78 -15.34
C MET A 46 1.37 -1.64 -15.26
N ALA A 47 2.42 -1.82 -14.47
CA ALA A 47 3.49 -0.85 -14.31
C ALA A 47 4.83 -1.48 -14.67
N ASP A 48 5.68 -0.73 -15.38
CA ASP A 48 7.11 -1.04 -15.45
C ASP A 48 7.74 -0.63 -14.11
N LEU A 49 8.54 -1.52 -13.52
CA LEU A 49 9.32 -1.24 -12.33
C LEU A 49 10.71 -0.77 -12.79
N PRO A 50 10.95 0.55 -12.97
CA PRO A 50 12.27 1.03 -13.34
C PRO A 50 13.27 0.75 -12.21
N GLY A 51 14.42 0.19 -12.58
CA GLY A 51 15.66 0.31 -11.81
C GLY A 51 15.60 -0.13 -10.35
N LEU A 52 15.47 -1.43 -10.09
CA LEU A 52 15.94 -2.03 -8.82
C LEU A 52 17.49 -2.11 -8.74
N ILE A 53 18.19 -1.68 -9.80
CA ILE A 53 19.63 -1.83 -9.95
C ILE A 53 20.38 -0.61 -9.40
N GLU A 54 21.45 -0.90 -8.64
CA GLU A 54 22.50 -0.05 -8.06
C GLU A 54 22.16 1.42 -7.78
N GLY A 55 21.84 1.70 -6.51
CA GLY A 55 21.69 3.06 -5.97
C GLY A 55 20.31 3.36 -5.38
N ALA A 56 19.29 2.55 -5.71
CA ALA A 56 17.95 2.67 -5.12
C ALA A 56 17.94 2.41 -3.60
N SER A 57 18.81 1.51 -3.12
CA SER A 57 19.02 1.22 -1.70
C SER A 57 19.85 2.26 -0.95
N GLN A 58 20.53 3.20 -1.65
CA GLN A 58 21.35 4.25 -1.02
C GLN A 58 20.58 5.55 -0.76
N GLY A 59 19.24 5.52 -0.85
CA GLY A 59 18.40 6.63 -0.36
C GLY A 59 18.40 7.89 -1.23
N VAL A 60 18.90 7.82 -2.47
CA VAL A 60 18.84 8.97 -3.39
C VAL A 60 17.54 8.90 -4.20
N GLY A 61 16.48 9.44 -3.62
CA GLY A 61 15.37 10.03 -4.39
C GLY A 61 14.25 9.12 -4.86
N LEU A 62 14.36 7.78 -4.87
CA LEU A 62 13.21 6.91 -5.15
C LEU A 62 12.24 6.94 -3.96
N GLY A 63 11.38 7.95 -3.91
CA GLY A 63 10.59 8.30 -2.74
C GLY A 63 9.85 7.09 -2.13
N ILE A 64 9.79 7.05 -0.79
CA ILE A 64 9.11 6.04 0.05
C ILE A 64 7.70 5.65 -0.48
N GLN A 65 7.04 6.55 -1.22
CA GLN A 65 5.75 6.28 -1.84
C GLN A 65 5.84 5.45 -3.12
N PHE A 66 6.87 5.57 -3.98
CA PHE A 66 7.08 4.67 -5.13
C PHE A 66 7.18 3.23 -4.65
N LEU A 67 7.94 3.02 -3.58
CA LEU A 67 8.14 1.72 -2.95
C LEU A 67 6.80 1.11 -2.48
N ARG A 68 5.90 1.93 -1.92
CA ARG A 68 4.53 1.53 -1.55
C ARG A 68 3.65 1.12 -2.74
N HIS A 69 3.89 1.64 -3.94
CA HIS A 69 3.15 1.22 -5.13
C HIS A 69 3.61 -0.17 -5.60
N VAL A 70 4.92 -0.45 -5.50
CA VAL A 70 5.46 -1.79 -5.75
C VAL A 70 4.88 -2.80 -4.76
N GLU A 71 4.76 -2.45 -3.48
CA GLU A 71 4.15 -3.32 -2.45
C GLU A 71 2.68 -3.68 -2.72
N ARG A 72 1.96 -2.79 -3.41
CA ARG A 72 0.56 -3.02 -3.83
C ARG A 72 0.42 -3.93 -5.05
N THR A 73 1.51 -4.24 -5.74
CA THR A 73 1.47 -5.23 -6.82
C THR A 73 1.07 -6.60 -6.27
N LYS A 74 0.18 -7.26 -7.01
CA LYS A 74 -0.36 -8.59 -6.66
C LYS A 74 0.44 -9.69 -7.33
N VAL A 75 0.79 -9.45 -8.60
CA VAL A 75 1.50 -10.38 -9.47
C VAL A 75 2.73 -9.67 -10.05
N ILE A 76 3.83 -10.41 -10.15
CA ILE A 76 5.07 -9.98 -10.80
C ILE A 76 5.21 -10.70 -12.13
N LEU A 77 5.45 -9.94 -13.21
CA LEU A 77 5.86 -10.50 -14.50
C LEU A 77 7.39 -10.42 -14.61
N HIS A 78 8.06 -11.57 -14.52
CA HIS A 78 9.50 -11.61 -14.57
C HIS A 78 9.99 -11.86 -16.00
N LEU A 79 10.30 -10.77 -16.69
CA LEU A 79 10.87 -10.83 -18.04
C LEU A 79 12.36 -11.19 -18.01
N VAL A 80 12.71 -12.26 -18.72
CA VAL A 80 14.07 -12.74 -18.98
C VAL A 80 14.29 -12.74 -20.50
N SER A 81 15.40 -12.16 -20.95
CA SER A 81 15.72 -12.05 -22.38
C SER A 81 16.28 -13.36 -22.91
N MET A 82 15.68 -13.86 -24.00
CA MET A 82 16.18 -15.01 -24.75
C MET A 82 17.07 -14.60 -25.92
N ASP A 83 17.54 -13.34 -25.98
CA ASP A 83 18.54 -12.91 -26.97
C ASP A 83 19.87 -13.62 -26.70
N PRO A 84 20.37 -14.49 -27.60
CA PRO A 84 21.66 -15.15 -27.42
C PRO A 84 22.84 -14.17 -27.48
N ASN A 85 22.67 -13.00 -28.11
CA ASN A 85 23.73 -12.02 -28.32
C ASN A 85 23.93 -11.07 -27.12
N ASN A 86 23.09 -11.16 -26.10
CA ASN A 86 23.17 -10.29 -24.92
C ASN A 86 24.37 -10.61 -24.00
N GLY A 87 25.12 -11.68 -24.29
CA GLY A 87 26.34 -12.06 -23.56
C GLY A 87 26.11 -12.60 -22.14
N ARG A 88 24.86 -12.80 -21.72
CA ARG A 88 24.48 -13.28 -20.37
C ARG A 88 23.68 -14.57 -20.45
N LYS A 89 23.80 -15.41 -19.43
CA LYS A 89 22.94 -16.60 -19.29
C LYS A 89 21.59 -16.19 -18.72
N ALA A 90 20.52 -16.73 -19.29
CA ALA A 90 19.15 -16.42 -18.86
C ALA A 90 18.89 -16.78 -17.39
N ILE A 91 19.46 -17.89 -16.91
CA ILE A 91 19.32 -18.33 -15.52
C ILE A 91 20.01 -17.38 -14.54
N ASP A 92 21.17 -16.82 -14.91
CA ASP A 92 21.90 -15.87 -14.07
C ASP A 92 21.13 -14.54 -13.97
N ASP A 93 20.55 -14.08 -15.07
CA ASP A 93 19.67 -12.89 -15.11
C ASP A 93 18.44 -13.09 -14.21
N TYR A 94 17.80 -14.27 -14.29
CA TYR A 94 16.66 -14.63 -13.44
C TYR A 94 17.04 -14.60 -11.95
N HIS A 95 18.13 -15.26 -11.57
CA HIS A 95 18.60 -15.31 -10.18
C HIS A 95 18.99 -13.95 -9.62
N THR A 96 19.62 -13.12 -10.45
CA THR A 96 20.02 -11.77 -10.04
C THR A 96 18.80 -10.93 -9.69
N ILE A 97 17.77 -10.92 -10.53
CA ILE A 97 16.54 -10.19 -10.25
C ILE A 97 15.78 -10.80 -9.06
N ARG A 98 15.74 -12.14 -8.91
CA ARG A 98 15.12 -12.78 -7.73
C ARG A 98 15.81 -12.35 -6.43
N LYS A 99 17.14 -12.27 -6.41
CA LYS A 99 17.90 -11.75 -5.26
C LYS A 99 17.60 -10.27 -5.00
N GLU A 100 17.46 -9.45 -6.03
CA GLU A 100 17.05 -8.05 -5.88
C GLU A 100 15.67 -7.93 -5.23
N LEU A 101 14.70 -8.76 -5.65
CA LEU A 101 13.36 -8.79 -5.05
C LEU A 101 13.35 -9.26 -3.59
N GLN A 102 14.27 -10.16 -3.22
CA GLN A 102 14.45 -10.63 -1.84
C GLN A 102 15.07 -9.58 -0.93
N ASN A 103 16.03 -8.80 -1.44
CA ASN A 103 16.76 -7.79 -0.68
C ASN A 103 15.96 -6.50 -0.41
N TYR A 104 14.73 -6.44 -0.91
CA TYR A 104 13.83 -5.31 -0.71
C TYR A 104 13.20 -5.32 0.70
N GLU A 105 12.92 -4.14 1.28
CA GLU A 105 12.41 -4.02 2.67
C GLU A 105 11.18 -4.90 2.95
N THR A 106 10.23 -4.86 2.02
CA THR A 106 9.15 -5.85 1.93
C THR A 106 9.61 -6.95 0.98
N ASP A 107 9.83 -8.16 1.47
CA ASP A 107 10.24 -9.30 0.63
C ASP A 107 9.24 -9.54 -0.52
N LEU A 108 9.57 -9.01 -1.71
CA LEU A 108 8.73 -9.04 -2.90
C LEU A 108 8.80 -10.41 -3.59
N SER A 109 9.79 -11.22 -3.25
CA SER A 109 10.00 -12.55 -3.85
C SER A 109 8.90 -13.55 -3.48
N LYS A 110 8.08 -13.22 -2.46
CA LYS A 110 6.89 -13.97 -2.01
C LYS A 110 5.64 -13.69 -2.82
N LYS A 111 5.65 -12.69 -3.69
CA LYS A 111 4.50 -12.38 -4.57
C LYS A 111 4.35 -13.49 -5.61
N ARG A 112 3.11 -13.68 -6.10
CA ARG A 112 2.87 -14.60 -7.23
C ARG A 112 3.62 -14.08 -8.45
N GLU A 113 4.38 -14.96 -9.11
CA GLU A 113 5.29 -14.61 -10.19
C GLU A 113 4.93 -15.41 -11.44
N LEU A 114 4.94 -14.76 -12.60
CA LEU A 114 4.90 -15.43 -13.90
C LEU A 114 6.26 -15.22 -14.58
N ILE A 115 6.91 -16.32 -14.95
CA ILE A 115 8.20 -16.29 -15.65
C ILE A 115 7.94 -16.04 -17.14
N VAL A 116 8.53 -14.99 -17.70
CA VAL A 116 8.28 -14.55 -19.07
C VAL A 116 9.60 -14.58 -19.87
N ALA A 117 9.71 -15.54 -20.77
CA ALA A 117 10.76 -15.59 -21.79
C ALA A 117 10.44 -14.59 -22.91
N SER A 118 11.20 -13.51 -22.97
CA SER A 118 11.00 -12.39 -23.90
C SER A 118 11.98 -12.43 -25.08
N GLN A 119 11.63 -11.72 -26.15
CA GLN A 119 12.41 -11.62 -27.39
C GLN A 119 12.53 -12.95 -28.15
N MET A 120 11.46 -13.75 -28.13
CA MET A 120 11.40 -15.03 -28.85
C MET A 120 11.41 -14.89 -30.39
N ASP A 121 11.32 -13.66 -30.92
CA ASP A 121 11.48 -13.34 -32.33
C ASP A 121 12.94 -13.37 -32.81
N ILE A 122 13.91 -13.42 -31.88
CA ILE A 122 15.33 -13.43 -32.22
C ILE A 122 15.77 -14.84 -32.65
N PRO A 123 16.56 -14.97 -33.74
CA PRO A 123 17.13 -16.25 -34.12
C PRO A 123 17.90 -16.93 -32.97
N SER A 124 17.73 -18.25 -32.82
CA SER A 124 18.32 -19.05 -31.74
C SER A 124 17.83 -18.73 -30.31
N ALA A 125 16.75 -17.96 -30.15
CA ALA A 125 16.11 -17.76 -28.85
C ALA A 125 15.56 -19.08 -28.27
N GLU A 126 15.11 -20.02 -29.13
CA GLU A 126 14.59 -21.33 -28.73
C GLU A 126 15.65 -22.19 -28.03
N ASP A 127 16.90 -22.17 -28.51
CA ASP A 127 18.01 -22.92 -27.90
C ASP A 127 18.29 -22.40 -26.48
N LYS A 128 18.36 -21.07 -26.33
CA LYS A 128 18.57 -20.42 -25.03
C LYS A 128 17.39 -20.64 -24.07
N LEU A 129 16.17 -20.67 -24.60
CA LEU A 129 14.97 -21.00 -23.84
C LEU A 129 15.03 -22.44 -23.30
N LYS A 130 15.46 -23.40 -24.13
CA LYS A 130 15.59 -24.80 -23.72
C LYS A 130 16.59 -24.92 -22.58
N GLU A 131 17.77 -24.32 -22.71
CA GLU A 131 18.77 -24.27 -21.63
C GLU A 131 18.20 -23.64 -20.35
N PHE A 132 17.43 -22.56 -20.48
CA PHE A 132 16.79 -21.89 -19.36
C PHE A 132 15.77 -22.77 -18.64
N LYS A 133 14.87 -23.43 -19.38
CA LYS A 133 13.88 -24.36 -18.82
C LYS A 133 14.55 -25.55 -18.14
N GLU A 134 15.59 -26.13 -18.74
CA GLU A 134 16.35 -27.22 -18.13
C GLU A 134 17.05 -26.79 -16.84
N ALA A 135 17.56 -25.56 -16.78
CA ALA A 135 18.16 -25.01 -15.56
C ALA A 135 17.13 -24.83 -14.45
N LEU A 136 15.95 -24.27 -14.76
CA LEU A 136 14.85 -24.14 -13.80
C LEU A 136 14.39 -25.49 -13.25
N GLN A 137 14.22 -26.50 -14.12
CA GLN A 137 13.82 -27.85 -13.71
C GLN A 137 14.87 -28.52 -12.81
N LYS A 138 16.16 -28.34 -13.09
CA LYS A 138 17.25 -28.84 -12.23
C LYS A 138 17.22 -28.24 -10.82
N GLU A 139 16.69 -27.04 -10.70
CA GLU A 139 16.49 -26.34 -9.42
C GLU A 139 15.14 -26.67 -8.76
N GLY A 140 14.33 -27.56 -9.36
CA GLY A 140 13.01 -27.96 -8.87
C GLY A 140 11.93 -26.90 -9.11
N ASN A 141 12.15 -25.99 -10.06
CA ASN A 141 11.17 -25.00 -10.46
C ASN A 141 10.43 -25.45 -11.73
N ASP A 142 9.20 -25.95 -11.54
CA ASP A 142 8.32 -26.43 -12.60
C ASP A 142 7.26 -25.39 -13.02
N GLU A 143 7.43 -24.12 -12.62
CA GLU A 143 6.52 -23.04 -12.99
C GLU A 143 6.47 -22.83 -14.51
N PRO A 144 5.29 -22.53 -15.08
CA PRO A 144 5.14 -22.32 -16.51
C PRO A 144 5.93 -21.08 -16.97
N VAL A 145 6.73 -21.27 -18.01
CA VAL A 145 7.45 -20.18 -18.69
C VAL A 145 6.65 -19.71 -19.89
N TYR A 146 6.27 -18.43 -19.89
CA TYR A 146 5.52 -17.79 -20.96
C TYR A 146 6.48 -17.27 -22.03
N GLU A 147 6.37 -17.82 -23.22
CA GLU A 147 7.16 -17.44 -24.37
C GLU A 147 6.47 -16.31 -25.13
N ILE A 148 7.11 -15.14 -25.19
CA ILE A 148 6.54 -13.97 -25.85
C ILE A 148 7.52 -13.26 -26.78
N SER A 149 6.95 -12.62 -27.79
CA SER A 149 7.57 -11.50 -28.47
C SER A 149 6.61 -10.32 -28.46
N SER A 150 7.02 -9.25 -27.78
CA SER A 150 6.24 -8.00 -27.77
C SER A 150 6.22 -7.32 -29.15
N VAL A 151 7.22 -7.59 -30.00
CA VAL A 151 7.32 -6.99 -31.35
C VAL A 151 6.37 -7.68 -32.32
N THR A 152 6.30 -9.01 -32.29
CA THR A 152 5.41 -9.79 -33.16
C THR A 152 4.03 -10.04 -32.54
N HIS A 153 3.82 -9.59 -31.29
CA HIS A 153 2.65 -9.88 -30.45
C HIS A 153 2.43 -11.38 -30.13
N GLN A 154 3.40 -12.25 -30.45
CA GLN A 154 3.32 -13.67 -30.14
C GLN A 154 3.26 -13.90 -28.63
N GLY A 155 2.33 -14.74 -28.19
CA GLY A 155 2.16 -15.15 -26.79
C GLY A 155 1.59 -14.08 -25.85
N VAL A 156 1.58 -12.81 -26.26
CA VAL A 156 1.17 -11.67 -25.41
C VAL A 156 -0.28 -11.78 -24.94
N SER A 157 -1.21 -12.12 -25.83
CA SER A 157 -2.63 -12.23 -25.47
C SER A 157 -2.89 -13.31 -24.41
N LYS A 158 -2.22 -14.46 -24.53
CA LYS A 158 -2.30 -15.54 -23.54
C LYS A 158 -1.71 -15.09 -22.20
N LEU A 159 -0.51 -14.49 -22.22
CA LEU A 159 0.12 -13.95 -21.01
C LEU A 159 -0.82 -12.97 -20.28
N MET A 160 -1.46 -12.03 -20.98
CA MET A 160 -2.37 -11.06 -20.35
C MET A 160 -3.63 -11.73 -19.77
N SER A 161 -4.19 -12.71 -20.48
CA SER A 161 -5.33 -13.51 -19.98
C SER A 161 -4.99 -14.23 -18.69
N ASP A 162 -3.87 -14.95 -18.66
CA ASP A 162 -3.45 -15.73 -17.50
C ASP A 162 -3.00 -14.82 -16.35
N THR A 163 -2.44 -13.64 -16.66
CA THR A 163 -2.17 -12.59 -15.66
C THR A 163 -3.47 -12.10 -15.02
N ALA A 164 -4.52 -11.84 -15.80
CA ALA A 164 -5.81 -11.39 -15.26
C ALA A 164 -6.44 -12.47 -14.36
N ASN A 165 -6.35 -13.75 -14.73
CA ASN A 165 -6.79 -14.86 -13.89
C ASN A 165 -6.04 -14.87 -12.56
N LEU A 166 -4.70 -14.81 -12.61
CA LEU A 166 -3.88 -14.85 -11.41
C LEU A 166 -4.09 -13.62 -10.51
N VAL A 167 -4.32 -12.44 -11.09
CA VAL A 167 -4.67 -11.24 -10.31
C VAL A 167 -6.00 -11.44 -9.58
N ALA A 168 -7.02 -12.00 -10.25
CA ALA A 168 -8.32 -12.29 -9.64
C ALA A 168 -8.20 -13.33 -8.52
N GLU A 169 -7.44 -14.42 -8.75
CA GLU A 169 -7.15 -15.43 -7.72
C GLU A 169 -6.50 -14.80 -6.47
N VAL A 170 -5.48 -13.96 -6.66
CA VAL A 170 -4.82 -13.27 -5.54
C VAL A 170 -5.77 -12.28 -4.84
N GLU A 171 -6.69 -11.65 -5.56
CA GLU A 171 -7.72 -10.81 -4.93
C GLU A 171 -8.70 -11.63 -4.09
N GLU A 172 -9.15 -12.78 -4.60
CA GLU A 172 -10.04 -13.69 -3.89
C GLU A 172 -9.36 -14.28 -2.65
N GLU A 173 -8.11 -14.75 -2.78
CA GLU A 173 -7.30 -15.23 -1.65
C GLU A 173 -7.19 -14.16 -0.57
N ARG A 174 -6.91 -12.90 -0.94
CA ARG A 174 -6.80 -11.79 0.02
C ARG A 174 -8.14 -11.33 0.59
N ALA A 175 -9.25 -11.60 -0.09
CA ALA A 175 -10.59 -11.34 0.42
C ALA A 175 -11.06 -12.45 1.39
N GLN A 176 -10.57 -13.68 1.20
CA GLN A 176 -10.82 -14.83 2.07
C GLN A 176 -9.88 -14.89 3.27
N GLU A 177 -8.66 -14.37 3.13
CA GLU A 177 -7.83 -14.01 4.26
C GLU A 177 -8.58 -12.95 5.07
N GLU A 178 -9.22 -13.37 6.18
CA GLU A 178 -9.69 -12.45 7.20
C GLU A 178 -8.59 -11.40 7.42
N PRO A 179 -8.92 -10.10 7.48
CA PRO A 179 -7.90 -9.07 7.62
C PRO A 179 -7.01 -9.43 8.80
N LYS A 180 -5.77 -9.89 8.52
CA LYS A 180 -4.73 -9.97 9.55
C LYS A 180 -4.64 -8.56 10.07
N THR A 181 -5.20 -8.34 11.25
CA THR A 181 -5.17 -7.10 12.02
C THR A 181 -3.73 -6.79 12.40
N VAL A 182 -2.90 -6.44 11.42
CA VAL A 182 -1.61 -5.80 11.64
C VAL A 182 -1.92 -4.31 11.69
N GLY A 183 -2.11 -3.87 12.92
CA GLY A 183 -2.83 -2.66 13.26
C GLY A 183 -4.20 -3.06 13.77
N LYS A 184 -4.45 -2.80 15.06
CA LYS A 184 -5.79 -2.83 15.63
C LYS A 184 -6.70 -1.96 14.74
N THR A 185 -7.35 -2.55 13.74
CA THR A 185 -8.54 -1.96 13.16
C THR A 185 -9.52 -1.97 14.32
N LYS A 186 -9.56 -0.89 15.08
CA LYS A 186 -10.68 -0.64 15.97
C LYS A 186 -11.87 -0.63 15.02
N GLU A 187 -12.61 -1.74 14.98
CA GLU A 187 -13.95 -1.75 14.42
C GLU A 187 -14.69 -0.62 15.12
N TYR A 188 -14.88 0.49 14.42
CA TYR A 188 -15.92 1.42 14.80
C TYR A 188 -17.22 0.74 14.36
N LYS A 189 -17.69 -0.22 15.16
CA LYS A 189 -19.12 -0.46 15.22
C LYS A 189 -19.71 0.90 15.54
N TYR A 190 -20.41 1.49 14.58
CA TYR A 190 -21.26 2.64 14.84
C TYR A 190 -22.37 2.14 15.77
N LYS A 191 -22.04 2.05 17.07
CA LYS A 191 -23.03 2.15 18.11
C LYS A 191 -23.57 3.57 17.93
N ALA A 192 -24.88 3.67 17.67
CA ALA A 192 -25.60 4.93 17.84
C ALA A 192 -25.03 5.62 19.10
N PRO A 193 -24.66 6.91 19.04
CA PRO A 193 -23.87 7.55 20.09
C PRO A 193 -24.48 7.19 21.43
N GLN A 194 -23.76 6.34 22.19
CA GLN A 194 -24.14 6.05 23.56
C GLN A 194 -24.16 7.42 24.23
N LYS A 195 -25.32 7.77 24.82
CA LYS A 195 -25.47 8.96 25.66
C LYS A 195 -24.19 9.12 26.47
N ASN A 196 -23.52 10.26 26.30
CA ASN A 196 -22.24 10.60 26.91
C ASN A 196 -22.14 10.05 28.34
N GLU A 197 -21.41 8.95 28.54
CA GLU A 197 -21.12 8.42 29.87
C GLU A 197 -19.98 9.26 30.47
N PHE A 198 -20.36 10.35 31.13
CA PHE A 198 -19.50 11.04 32.07
C PHE A 198 -20.21 11.17 33.42
N THR A 199 -19.44 11.18 34.50
CA THR A 199 -19.96 11.40 35.85
C THR A 199 -19.36 12.67 36.44
N VAL A 200 -20.17 13.40 37.19
CA VAL A 200 -19.75 14.59 37.94
C VAL A 200 -19.86 14.26 39.42
N GLU A 201 -18.73 14.32 40.13
CA GLU A 201 -18.61 14.09 41.56
C GLU A 201 -18.17 15.39 42.23
N ARG A 202 -18.89 15.81 43.28
CA ARG A 202 -18.45 16.91 44.14
C ARG A 202 -17.50 16.35 45.18
N VAL A 203 -16.25 16.79 45.15
CA VAL A 203 -15.18 16.31 46.05
C VAL A 203 -14.88 17.29 47.18
N GLY A 204 -15.28 18.56 47.04
CA GLY A 204 -15.16 19.59 48.06
C GLY A 204 -16.29 20.62 48.00
N GLU A 205 -16.23 21.64 48.86
CA GLU A 205 -17.26 22.69 48.90
C GLU A 205 -17.29 23.51 47.59
N HIS A 206 -16.14 23.71 46.95
CA HIS A 206 -15.98 24.43 45.67
C HIS A 206 -15.20 23.61 44.63
N GLU A 207 -15.14 22.28 44.79
CA GLU A 207 -14.33 21.40 43.94
C GLU A 207 -15.16 20.25 43.35
N PHE A 208 -15.11 20.14 42.03
CA PHE A 208 -15.82 19.13 41.25
C PHE A 208 -14.86 18.34 40.38
N VAL A 209 -15.07 17.03 40.29
CA VAL A 209 -14.34 16.13 39.40
C VAL A 209 -15.29 15.55 38.37
N VAL A 210 -14.94 15.73 37.10
CA VAL A 210 -15.68 15.18 35.97
C VAL A 210 -14.87 14.03 35.37
N LYS A 211 -15.41 12.82 35.44
CA LYS A 211 -14.79 11.59 34.92
C LYS A 211 -15.47 11.16 33.63
N GLY A 212 -14.67 10.83 32.63
CA GLY A 212 -15.18 10.29 31.36
C GLY A 212 -14.06 10.08 30.37
N GLU A 213 -13.94 8.86 29.83
CA GLU A 213 -12.83 8.47 28.93
C GLU A 213 -12.74 9.42 27.71
N GLN A 214 -13.88 9.84 27.18
CA GLN A 214 -13.93 10.77 26.05
C GLN A 214 -13.52 12.20 26.43
N LEU A 215 -13.89 12.68 27.62
CA LEU A 215 -13.56 14.02 28.10
C LEU A 215 -12.07 14.13 28.41
N GLU A 216 -11.51 13.14 29.10
CA GLU A 216 -10.08 13.08 29.42
C GLU A 216 -9.22 13.05 28.15
N ARG A 217 -9.62 12.25 27.15
CA ARG A 217 -8.92 12.21 25.85
C ARG A 217 -9.01 13.55 25.11
N LEU A 218 -10.16 14.22 25.19
CA LEU A 218 -10.40 15.51 24.53
C LEU A 218 -9.56 16.63 25.15
N VAL A 219 -9.39 16.63 26.47
CA VAL A 219 -8.46 17.50 27.18
C VAL A 219 -7.01 17.21 26.77
N GLN A 220 -6.57 15.95 26.76
CA GLN A 220 -5.20 15.57 26.37
C GLN A 220 -4.83 15.93 24.93
N MET A 221 -5.80 15.89 24.01
CA MET A 221 -5.59 16.22 22.60
C MET A 221 -5.70 17.72 22.30
N THR A 222 -6.09 18.53 23.27
CA THR A 222 -6.20 19.98 23.11
C THR A 222 -4.89 20.64 23.50
N ASN A 223 -4.39 21.54 22.65
CA ASN A 223 -3.30 22.43 23.05
C ASN A 223 -3.85 23.50 24.01
N LEU A 224 -3.55 23.36 25.29
CA LEU A 224 -4.05 24.22 26.38
C LEU A 224 -3.18 25.47 26.60
N ASP A 225 -2.02 25.56 25.94
CA ASP A 225 -1.09 26.70 26.07
C ASP A 225 -1.55 27.93 25.26
N HIS A 226 -2.62 27.78 24.46
CA HIS A 226 -3.19 28.84 23.64
C HIS A 226 -4.67 29.06 23.95
N GLN A 227 -5.08 30.33 24.04
CA GLN A 227 -6.48 30.73 24.31
C GLN A 227 -7.49 30.12 23.33
N ASP A 228 -7.14 30.01 22.04
CA ASP A 228 -8.02 29.37 21.04
C ASP A 228 -8.28 27.88 21.33
N GLY A 229 -7.30 27.19 21.91
CA GLY A 229 -7.44 25.80 22.32
C GLY A 229 -8.42 25.66 23.47
N ILE A 230 -8.30 26.53 24.47
CA ILE A 230 -9.19 26.61 25.64
C ILE A 230 -10.63 26.92 25.20
N MET A 231 -10.83 27.90 24.30
CA MET A 231 -12.17 28.24 23.81
C MET A 231 -12.81 27.10 23.00
N ARG A 232 -12.04 26.36 22.21
CA ARG A 232 -12.55 25.18 21.48
C ARG A 232 -12.93 24.04 22.43
N LEU A 233 -12.14 23.83 23.49
CA LEU A 233 -12.44 22.87 24.55
C LEU A 233 -13.75 23.24 25.25
N ALA A 234 -13.89 24.47 25.72
CA ALA A 234 -15.10 24.96 26.40
C ALA A 234 -16.37 24.75 25.56
N ARG A 235 -16.33 25.11 24.26
CA ARG A 235 -17.48 24.89 23.34
C ARG A 235 -17.84 23.41 23.19
N ARG A 236 -16.83 22.52 23.20
CA ARG A 236 -17.05 21.08 23.10
C ARG A 236 -17.63 20.51 24.40
N LEU A 237 -17.15 20.94 25.57
CA LEU A 237 -17.70 20.53 26.88
C LEU A 237 -19.17 20.93 27.01
N LYS A 238 -19.52 22.18 26.63
CA LYS A 238 -20.90 22.66 26.57
C LYS A 238 -21.78 21.80 25.67
N ARG A 239 -21.32 21.46 24.47
CA ARG A 239 -22.07 20.60 23.53
C ARG A 239 -22.25 19.17 24.06
N LEU A 240 -21.35 18.71 24.92
CA LEU A 240 -21.42 17.38 25.54
C LEU A 240 -22.31 17.37 26.80
N GLY A 241 -22.76 18.52 27.27
CA GLY A 241 -23.67 18.66 28.43
C GLY A 241 -22.95 18.72 29.78
N VAL A 242 -21.64 18.94 29.80
CA VAL A 242 -20.84 18.96 31.05
C VAL A 242 -21.26 20.12 31.94
N ASP A 243 -21.46 21.31 31.37
CA ASP A 243 -21.89 22.50 32.11
C ASP A 243 -23.25 22.32 32.79
N ASP A 244 -24.18 21.63 32.12
CA ASP A 244 -25.52 21.37 32.65
C ASP A 244 -25.45 20.36 33.81
N ALA A 245 -24.63 19.33 33.68
CA ALA A 245 -24.42 18.33 34.73
C ALA A 245 -23.69 18.90 35.96
N LEU A 246 -22.74 19.82 35.77
CA LEU A 246 -22.10 20.56 36.87
C LEU A 246 -23.12 21.43 37.62
N ARG A 247 -24.02 22.11 36.88
CA ARG A 247 -25.13 22.88 37.47
C ARG A 247 -26.10 22.00 38.26
N GLU A 248 -26.46 20.83 37.74
CA GLU A 248 -27.30 19.87 38.47
C GLU A 248 -26.66 19.38 39.78
N LYS A 249 -25.32 19.40 39.86
CA LYS A 249 -24.56 19.06 41.08
C LYS A 249 -24.27 20.26 41.98
N GLY A 250 -24.74 21.45 41.61
CA GLY A 250 -24.65 22.66 42.41
C GLY A 250 -23.38 23.48 42.22
N ALA A 251 -22.67 23.32 41.10
CA ALA A 251 -21.52 24.16 40.78
C ALA A 251 -21.96 25.60 40.47
N VAL A 252 -21.25 26.57 41.03
CA VAL A 252 -21.42 28.02 40.84
C VAL A 252 -20.20 28.64 40.17
N ASN A 253 -20.36 29.87 39.66
CA ASN A 253 -19.24 30.58 39.05
C ASN A 253 -18.09 30.75 40.08
N GLY A 254 -16.88 30.38 39.68
CA GLY A 254 -15.71 30.41 40.55
C GLY A 254 -15.33 29.06 41.17
N ASP A 255 -16.12 28.00 40.97
CA ASP A 255 -15.78 26.66 41.44
C ASP A 255 -14.71 26.00 40.57
N ASP A 256 -13.81 25.23 41.20
CA ASP A 256 -12.76 24.49 40.51
C ASP A 256 -13.30 23.16 39.97
N VAL A 257 -13.08 22.94 38.66
CA VAL A 257 -13.51 21.74 37.96
C VAL A 257 -12.30 21.00 37.40
N ALA A 258 -12.13 19.75 37.81
CA ALA A 258 -11.05 18.87 37.35
C ALA A 258 -11.56 17.85 36.33
N ILE A 259 -10.89 17.78 35.17
CA ILE A 259 -11.01 16.69 34.18
C ILE A 259 -9.63 16.04 34.02
N GLY A 260 -9.45 14.85 34.59
CA GLY A 260 -8.16 14.18 34.62
C GLY A 260 -7.11 15.01 35.37
N LYS A 261 -6.09 15.50 34.67
CA LYS A 261 -5.02 16.36 35.24
C LYS A 261 -5.24 17.86 35.00
N PHE A 262 -6.28 18.23 34.27
CA PHE A 262 -6.58 19.60 33.94
C PHE A 262 -7.62 20.16 34.91
N VAL A 263 -7.34 21.33 35.47
CA VAL A 263 -8.23 22.05 36.38
C VAL A 263 -8.56 23.39 35.76
N PHE A 264 -9.82 23.79 35.80
CA PHE A 264 -10.29 25.07 35.31
C PHE A 264 -11.42 25.60 36.19
N GLU A 265 -11.57 26.92 36.19
CA GLU A 265 -12.66 27.60 36.89
C GLU A 265 -13.96 27.49 36.09
N PHE A 266 -15.05 27.11 36.76
CA PHE A 266 -16.37 27.09 36.16
C PHE A 266 -16.88 28.53 35.99
N VAL A 267 -17.18 28.90 34.74
CA VAL A 267 -17.73 30.21 34.38
C VAL A 267 -18.92 30.00 33.46
N GLN A 268 -20.07 30.56 33.82
CA GLN A 268 -21.32 30.53 33.03
C GLN A 268 -21.24 31.32 31.72
#